data_AF-A0A166TIL9-F1
#
_entry.id   AF-A0A166TIL9-F1
#
_cell.length_a   1.000
_cell.length_b   1.000
_cell.length_c   1.000
_cell.angle_alpha   90.00
_cell.angle_beta   90.00
_cell.angle_gamma   90.00
#
_symmetry.space_group_name_H-M   'P 1'
#
loop_
_entity.id
_entity.type
_entity.pdbx_description
1 polymer ?
#
loop_
_entity_poly.entity_id
_entity_poly.type
_entity_poly.pdbx_seq_one_letter_code
_entity_poly.pdbx_strand_id
1 'polypeptide(L)'
;MTFATAYLEIEKEDAHEHIMESVEGLRSKTVDDSIEYRNASGMLLAILSETDDVSGANTKLRYQISVIAPFLAHGRVKAEEIRAAVDEYRVEG
;
A
#
# COMPACT_ATOMS: atom_id res chain seq x y z
N MET A 1 13.94 4.12 -6.56
CA MET A 1 12.60 4.24 -5.94
C MET A 1 12.69 3.54 -4.60
N THR A 2 12.34 4.21 -3.51
CA THR A 2 12.46 3.64 -2.16
C THR A 2 11.08 3.29 -1.63
N PHE A 3 10.96 2.11 -1.01
CA PHE A 3 9.74 1.65 -0.36
C PHE A 3 9.94 1.56 1.15
N ALA A 4 8.87 1.80 1.90
CA ALA A 4 8.75 1.46 3.31
C ALA A 4 7.71 0.35 3.47
N THR A 5 7.76 -0.34 4.61
CA THR A 5 6.82 -1.41 4.97
C THR A 5 6.01 -0.98 6.18
N ALA A 6 4.70 -1.22 6.14
CA ALA A 6 3.82 -1.21 7.30
C ALA A 6 3.25 -2.63 7.48
N TYR A 7 3.28 -3.12 8.71
CA TYR A 7 2.65 -4.39 9.11
C TYR A 7 1.30 -4.08 9.72
N LEU A 8 0.27 -4.86 9.38
CA LEU A 8 -1.12 -4.53 9.65
C LEU A 8 -1.83 -5.71 10.33
N GLU A 9 -2.57 -5.42 11.40
CA GLU A 9 -3.49 -6.32 12.09
C GLU A 9 -4.88 -6.26 11.42
N ILE A 10 -4.92 -6.62 10.14
CA ILE A 10 -6.14 -6.71 9.33
C ILE A 10 -5.91 -7.70 8.19
N GLU A 11 -6.96 -8.41 7.79
CA GLU A 11 -6.91 -9.33 6.66
C GLU A 11 -6.66 -8.60 5.34
N LYS A 12 -6.01 -9.28 4.40
CA LYS A 12 -5.59 -8.70 3.12
C LYS A 12 -6.78 -8.19 2.29
N GLU A 13 -7.90 -8.92 2.33
CA GLU A 13 -9.12 -8.56 1.59
C GLU A 13 -9.79 -7.31 2.19
N ASP A 14 -9.93 -7.24 3.51
CA ASP A 14 -10.51 -6.09 4.20
C ASP A 14 -9.63 -4.83 4.05
N ALA A 15 -8.31 -5.00 4.18
CA ALA A 15 -7.36 -3.92 3.92
C ALA A 15 -7.43 -3.44 2.46
N HIS A 16 -7.66 -4.36 1.51
CA HIS A 16 -7.85 -3.99 0.12
C HIS A 16 -9.11 -3.15 -0.08
N GLU A 17 -10.23 -3.56 0.49
CA GLU A 17 -11.50 -2.83 0.44
C GLU A 17 -11.34 -1.42 1.03
N HIS A 18 -10.76 -1.30 2.23
CA HIS A 18 -10.53 0.00 2.88
C HIS A 18 -9.67 0.95 2.04
N ILE A 19 -8.59 0.45 1.43
CA ILE A 19 -7.73 1.27 0.56
C ILE A 19 -8.51 1.76 -0.67
N MET A 20 -9.28 0.88 -1.32
CA MET A 20 -10.01 1.21 -2.54
C MET A 20 -11.18 2.18 -2.29
N GLU A 21 -11.81 2.11 -1.11
CA GLU A 21 -12.88 3.05 -0.71
C GLU A 21 -12.32 4.41 -0.30
N SER A 22 -11.16 4.43 0.37
CA SER A 22 -10.58 5.66 0.92
C SER A 22 -9.75 6.47 -0.08
N VAL A 23 -9.20 5.82 -1.11
CA VAL A 23 -8.24 6.45 -2.01
C VAL A 23 -8.72 6.43 -3.46
N GLU A 24 -9.19 7.59 -3.90
CA GLU A 24 -9.66 7.77 -5.27
C GLU A 24 -8.52 7.73 -6.31
N GLY A 25 -8.86 7.29 -7.52
CA GLY A 25 -7.97 7.30 -8.67
C GLY A 25 -6.93 6.17 -8.68
N LEU A 26 -7.11 5.15 -7.84
CA LEU A 26 -6.32 3.94 -7.85
C LEU A 26 -6.81 2.93 -8.88
N ARG A 27 -5.88 2.13 -9.37
CA ARG A 27 -6.13 0.87 -10.05
C ARG A 27 -5.44 -0.22 -9.25
N SER A 28 -6.14 -1.30 -8.95
CA SER A 28 -5.57 -2.49 -8.34
C SER A 28 -5.35 -3.59 -9.37
N LYS A 29 -4.35 -4.42 -9.13
CA LYS A 29 -4.12 -5.65 -9.89
C LYS A 29 -3.57 -6.73 -8.96
N THR A 30 -4.18 -7.91 -9.00
CA THR A 30 -3.63 -9.08 -8.31
C THR A 30 -2.48 -9.68 -9.11
N VAL A 31 -1.35 -9.92 -8.46
CA VAL A 31 -0.14 -10.53 -9.02
C VAL A 31 0.45 -11.44 -7.95
N ASP A 32 0.55 -12.74 -8.24
CA ASP A 32 1.19 -13.75 -7.37
C ASP A 32 0.80 -13.59 -5.89
N ASP A 33 -0.52 -13.67 -5.62
CA ASP A 33 -1.17 -13.55 -4.30
C ASP A 33 -1.03 -12.20 -3.58
N SER A 34 -0.40 -11.22 -4.23
CA SER A 34 -0.31 -9.83 -3.79
C SER A 34 -1.25 -8.92 -4.60
N ILE A 35 -1.56 -7.76 -4.05
CA ILE A 35 -2.34 -6.71 -4.71
C ILE A 35 -1.43 -5.52 -4.95
N GLU A 36 -1.20 -5.18 -6.22
CA GLU A 36 -0.49 -3.98 -6.62
C GLU A 36 -1.45 -2.81 -6.78
N TYR A 37 -1.12 -1.67 -6.16
CA TYR A 37 -1.81 -0.40 -6.36
C TYR A 37 -1.03 0.49 -7.30
N ARG A 38 -1.71 0.96 -8.34
CA ARG A 38 -1.14 1.79 -9.40
C ARG A 38 -1.98 3.05 -9.59
N ASN A 39 -1.32 4.14 -9.98
CA ASN A 39 -2.05 5.35 -10.40
C ASN A 39 -2.64 5.19 -11.81
N ALA A 40 -3.37 6.20 -12.28
CA ALA A 40 -3.96 6.23 -13.62
C ALA A 40 -2.92 6.08 -14.76
N SER A 41 -1.66 6.49 -14.56
CA SER A 41 -0.58 6.33 -15.52
C SER A 41 0.11 4.96 -15.46
N GLY A 42 -0.35 4.05 -14.60
CA GLY A 42 0.19 2.69 -14.43
C GLY A 42 1.43 2.59 -13.53
N MET A 43 1.85 3.68 -12.90
CA MET A 43 2.98 3.68 -11.97
C MET A 43 2.59 2.93 -10.69
N LEU A 44 3.46 2.01 -10.25
CA LEU A 44 3.32 1.29 -8.99
C LEU A 44 3.52 2.23 -7.80
N LEU A 45 2.59 2.18 -6.86
CA LEU A 45 2.57 3.01 -5.65
C LEU A 45 2.75 2.18 -4.39
N ALA A 46 2.07 1.04 -4.32
CA ALA A 46 2.15 0.14 -3.19
C ALA A 46 1.83 -1.31 -3.58
N ILE A 47 2.21 -2.24 -2.71
CA ILE A 47 1.93 -3.67 -2.81
C ILE A 47 1.41 -4.13 -1.45
N LEU A 48 0.26 -4.82 -1.44
CA LEU A 48 -0.34 -5.44 -0.27
C LEU A 48 -0.24 -6.96 -0.40
N SER A 49 0.23 -7.64 0.63
CA SER A 49 0.43 -9.09 0.63
C SER A 49 0.29 -9.62 2.05
N GLU A 50 -0.06 -10.89 2.21
CA GLU A 50 0.00 -11.57 3.52
C GLU A 50 1.42 -11.58 4.09
N THR A 51 1.52 -11.75 5.40
CA THR A 51 2.79 -11.88 6.11
C THR A 51 2.66 -12.78 7.33
N ASP A 52 3.64 -13.64 7.52
CA ASP A 52 3.86 -14.39 8.77
C ASP A 52 5.09 -13.85 9.53
N ASP A 53 5.64 -12.71 9.08
CA ASP A 53 6.94 -12.21 9.50
C ASP A 53 6.89 -11.53 10.88
N VAL A 54 5.72 -11.00 11.28
CA VAL A 54 5.52 -10.21 12.50
C VAL A 54 4.33 -10.75 13.28
N SER A 55 4.53 -11.03 14.57
CA SER A 55 3.45 -11.51 15.44
C SER A 55 2.39 -10.43 15.63
N GLY A 56 1.13 -10.76 15.36
CA GLY A 56 0.00 -9.82 15.40
C GLY A 56 -0.24 -9.07 14.08
N ALA A 57 0.60 -9.28 13.06
CA ALA A 57 0.31 -8.83 11.70
C ALA A 57 -0.21 -9.99 10.86
N ASN A 58 -1.26 -9.73 10.08
CA ASN A 58 -1.79 -10.67 9.07
C ASN A 58 -1.34 -10.24 7.66
N THR A 59 -1.18 -8.92 7.46
CA THR A 59 -0.88 -8.33 6.16
C THR A 59 0.29 -7.36 6.25
N LYS A 60 1.08 -7.26 5.17
CA LYS A 60 2.09 -6.22 4.98
C LYS A 60 1.76 -5.35 3.78
N LEU A 61 1.90 -4.04 3.98
CA LEU A 61 1.82 -3.02 2.94
C LEU A 61 3.22 -2.46 2.67
N ARG A 62 3.73 -2.66 1.45
CA ARG A 62 4.95 -2.00 0.96
C ARG A 62 4.55 -0.80 0.11
N TYR A 63 4.84 0.41 0.55
CA TYR A 63 4.43 1.64 -0.13
C TYR A 63 5.62 2.53 -0.47
N GLN A 64 5.49 3.30 -1.53
CA GLN A 64 6.57 4.14 -2.04
C GLN A 64 6.76 5.40 -1.18
N ILE A 65 8.00 5.67 -0.75
CA ILE A 65 8.35 6.86 0.07
C ILE A 65 9.26 7.85 -0.66
N SER A 66 9.92 7.44 -1.74
CA SER A 66 10.76 8.35 -2.53
C SER A 66 10.48 8.23 -4.03
N VAL A 67 10.44 9.39 -4.67
CA VAL A 67 10.43 9.54 -6.12
C VAL A 67 11.71 10.27 -6.53
N ILE A 68 12.37 9.77 -7.58
CA ILE A 68 13.66 10.32 -8.04
C ILE A 68 13.45 11.61 -8.86
N ALA A 69 12.23 11.86 -9.35
CA ALA A 69 11.93 12.97 -10.24
C ALA A 69 10.70 13.80 -9.79
N PRO A 70 10.71 15.15 -9.96
CA PRO A 70 9.63 16.03 -9.52
C PRO A 70 8.25 15.72 -10.13
N PHE A 71 8.22 15.29 -11.39
CA PHE A 71 6.97 14.94 -12.08
C PHE A 71 6.27 13.70 -11.49
N LEU A 72 6.95 12.96 -10.60
CA LEU A 72 6.40 11.81 -9.90
C LEU A 72 5.89 12.15 -8.50
N ALA A 73 6.03 13.41 -8.04
CA ALA A 73 5.59 13.84 -6.70
C ALA A 73 4.13 13.48 -6.39
N HIS A 74 3.26 13.53 -7.40
CA HIS A 74 1.86 13.12 -7.27
C HIS A 74 1.71 11.65 -6.85
N GLY A 75 2.56 10.76 -7.35
CA GLY A 75 2.55 9.36 -6.94
C GLY A 75 2.99 9.16 -5.50
N ARG A 76 3.94 9.98 -5.01
CA ARG A 76 4.31 9.95 -3.60
C ARG A 76 3.13 10.33 -2.71
N VAL A 77 2.40 11.40 -3.03
CA VAL A 77 1.20 11.80 -2.29
C VAL A 77 0.18 10.67 -2.27
N LYS A 78 -0.07 10.03 -3.41
CA LYS A 78 -1.00 8.90 -3.51
C LYS A 78 -0.54 7.68 -2.69
N ALA A 79 0.76 7.39 -2.63
CA ALA A 79 1.31 6.34 -1.79
C ALA A 79 1.18 6.66 -0.28
N GLU A 80 1.32 7.94 0.10
CA GLU A 80 1.07 8.41 1.47
C GLU A 80 -0.43 8.30 1.83
N GLU A 81 -1.34 8.57 0.90
CA GLU A 81 -2.78 8.34 1.07
C GLU A 81 -3.11 6.85 1.28
N ILE A 82 -2.52 5.95 0.49
CA ILE A 82 -2.68 4.49 0.68
C ILE A 82 -2.22 4.08 2.09
N ARG A 83 -1.06 4.57 2.54
CA ARG A 83 -0.56 4.29 3.88
C ARG A 83 -1.51 4.82 4.95
N ALA A 84 -1.99 6.05 4.79
CA ALA A 84 -2.89 6.69 5.75
C ALA A 84 -4.23 5.94 5.89
N ALA A 85 -4.75 5.36 4.81
CA ALA A 85 -6.00 4.60 4.81
C ALA A 85 -5.98 3.34 5.70
N VAL A 86 -4.81 2.82 6.04
CA VAL A 86 -4.65 1.61 6.87
C VAL A 86 -3.81 1.86 8.12
N ASP A 87 -3.51 3.12 8.46
CA ASP A 87 -2.61 3.47 9.56
C ASP A 87 -3.19 3.07 10.92
N GLU A 88 -4.52 3.00 11.05
CA GLU A 88 -5.21 2.56 12.27
C GLU A 88 -4.99 1.07 12.60
N TYR A 89 -4.70 0.25 11.59
CA TYR A 89 -4.43 -1.19 11.75
C TYR A 89 -2.94 -1.49 11.92
N ARG A 90 -2.10 -0.45 11.94
CA ARG A 90 -0.66 -0.64 11.95
C ARG A 90 -0.20 -1.22 13.29
N VAL A 91 0.58 -2.29 13.23
CA VAL A 91 1.32 -2.80 14.38
C VAL A 91 2.72 -2.22 14.44
N GLU A 92 3.19 -1.94 15.66
CA GLU A 92 4.59 -1.63 15.91
C GLU A 92 5.38 -2.95 15.96
N GLY A 93 6.20 -3.19 14.94
CA GLY A 93 7.16 -4.29 14.89
C GLY A 93 8.51 -3.91 15.47
#